data_AF-A0A2K8KSP7-F1
#
_entry.id   AF-A0A2K8KSP7-F1
#
_cell.length_a   1.000
_cell.length_b   1.000
_cell.length_c   1.000
_cell.angle_alpha   90.00
_cell.angle_beta   90.00
_cell.angle_gamma   90.00
#
_symmetry.space_group_name_H-M   'P 1'
#
loop_
_entity.id
_entity.type
_entity.pdbx_description
1 polymer ?
#
loop_
_entity_poly.entity_id
_entity_poly.type
_entity_poly.pdbx_seq_one_letter_code
_entity_poly.pdbx_strand_id
1 'polypeptide(L)' 'MDQELDGLEHAIEQAEVEKRAFVKENPNGGGDKGERMRLYGKVEGARKALRNYKRANPHLL' A
#
# COMPACT_ATOMS: atom_id res chain seq x y z
N MET A 1 11.22 9.01 -16.24
CA MET A 1 10.32 8.44 -15.21
C MET A 1 9.99 9.57 -14.26
N ASP A 2 8.71 9.68 -13.93
CA ASP A 2 8.22 10.69 -13.01
C ASP A 2 8.55 10.24 -11.59
N GLN A 3 9.37 11.02 -10.87
CA GLN A 3 9.87 10.66 -9.54
C GLN A 3 8.73 10.49 -8.52
N GLU A 4 7.62 11.22 -8.70
CA GLU A 4 6.47 11.10 -7.81
C GLU A 4 5.69 9.81 -8.10
N LEU A 5 5.55 9.44 -9.37
CA LEU A 5 4.96 8.16 -9.77
C LEU A 5 5.75 6.98 -9.21
N ASP A 6 7.07 6.97 -9.40
CA ASP A 6 7.96 5.92 -8.91
C ASP A 6 7.87 5.79 -7.37
N GLY A 7 7.83 6.94 -6.67
CA GLY A 7 7.67 6.98 -5.21
C GLY A 7 6.34 6.39 -4.73
N LEU A 8 5.25 6.67 -5.43
CA LEU A 8 3.92 6.14 -5.10
C LEU A 8 3.82 4.64 -5.37
N GLU A 9 4.42 4.15 -6.45
CA GLU A 9 4.49 2.72 -6.76
C GLU A 9 5.33 1.98 -5.71
N HIS A 10 6.49 2.52 -5.35
CA HIS A 10 7.33 1.95 -4.29
C HIS A 10 6.64 1.96 -2.91
N ALA A 11 5.86 3.00 -2.60
CA ALA A 11 5.09 3.05 -1.35
C ALA A 11 4.06 1.91 -1.25
N ILE A 12 3.45 1.50 -2.37
CA ILE A 12 2.55 0.34 -2.40
C ILE A 12 3.33 -0.95 -2.15
N GLU A 13 4.49 -1.12 -2.80
CA GLU A 13 5.33 -2.31 -2.61
C GLU A 13 5.74 -2.48 -1.14
N GLN A 14 6.21 -1.41 -0.50
CA GLN A 14 6.60 -1.44 0.91
C GLN A 14 5.41 -1.78 1.82
N ALA A 15 4.24 -1.19 1.58
CA ALA A 15 3.04 -1.49 2.35
C ALA A 15 2.59 -2.96 2.19
N GLU A 16 2.70 -3.52 0.99
CA GLU A 16 2.40 -4.93 0.72
C GLU A 16 3.42 -5.87 1.38
N VAL A 17 4.70 -5.52 1.37
CA VAL A 17 5.76 -6.29 2.06
C VAL A 17 5.49 -6.35 3.57
N GLU A 18 5.21 -5.21 4.20
CA GLU A 18 4.90 -5.14 5.63
C GLU A 18 3.64 -5.97 5.97
N LYS A 19 2.56 -5.81 5.19
CA LYS A 19 1.33 -6.59 5.39
C LYS A 19 1.59 -8.09 5.22
N ARG A 20 2.38 -8.48 4.22
CA ARG A 20 2.71 -9.89 3.96
C ARG A 20 3.56 -10.48 5.09
N ALA A 21 4.52 -9.71 5.62
CA ALA A 21 5.32 -10.13 6.77
C ALA A 21 4.41 -10.39 7.99
N PHE A 22 3.50 -9.46 8.30
CA PHE A 22 2.53 -9.63 9.38
C PHE A 22 1.66 -10.88 9.21
N VAL A 23 1.10 -11.10 8.02
CA VAL A 23 0.25 -12.29 7.74
C VAL A 23 1.05 -13.59 7.84
N LYS A 24 2.32 -13.58 7.43
CA LYS A 24 3.22 -14.74 7.55
C LYS A 24 3.51 -15.08 9.01
N GLU A 25 3.72 -14.08 9.85
CA GLU A 25 3.96 -14.25 11.28
C GLU A 25 2.68 -14.57 12.06
N ASN A 26 1.51 -14.18 11.54
CA ASN A 26 0.22 -14.32 12.19
C ASN A 26 -0.80 -15.08 11.31
N PRO A 27 -0.59 -16.40 11.11
CA PRO A 27 -1.50 -17.22 10.29
C PRO A 27 -2.91 -17.30 10.88
N ASN A 28 -3.89 -17.67 10.06
CA ASN A 28 -5.31 -17.82 10.45
C ASN A 28 -5.95 -16.57 11.08
N GLY A 29 -5.42 -15.39 10.75
CA GLY A 29 -5.92 -14.14 11.31
C GLY A 29 -5.58 -13.94 12.78
N GLY A 30 -4.51 -14.58 13.26
CA GLY A 30 -3.88 -14.26 14.54
C GLY A 30 -3.31 -12.85 14.57
N GLY A 31 -2.67 -12.52 15.69
CA GLY A 31 -2.08 -11.20 15.92
C GLY A 31 -3.10 -10.12 16.29
N ASP A 32 -2.59 -8.92 16.53
CA ASP A 32 -3.44 -7.79 16.92
C ASP A 32 -4.35 -7.33 15.77
N LYS A 33 -5.65 -7.20 16.06
CA LYS A 33 -6.65 -6.76 15.08
C LYS A 33 -6.39 -5.31 14.66
N GLY A 34 -5.98 -4.44 15.58
CA GLY A 34 -5.68 -3.03 15.29
C GLY A 34 -4.53 -2.91 14.30
N GLU A 35 -3.45 -3.64 14.55
CA GLU A 35 -2.27 -3.69 13.68
C GLU A 35 -2.60 -4.25 12.30
N ARG A 36 -3.38 -5.33 12.25
CA ARG A 36 -3.88 -5.86 10.97
C ARG A 36 -4.67 -4.80 10.20
N MET A 37 -5.62 -4.12 10.84
CA MET A 37 -6.41 -3.07 10.19
C MET A 37 -5.53 -1.91 9.72
N ARG A 38 -4.53 -1.51 10.51
CA ARG A 38 -3.56 -0.47 10.17
C ARG A 38 -2.77 -0.82 8.90
N LEU A 39 -2.25 -2.04 8.80
CA LEU A 39 -1.47 -2.50 7.65
C LEU A 39 -2.31 -2.59 6.37
N TYR A 40 -3.53 -3.11 6.46
CA TYR A 40 -4.45 -3.12 5.32
C TYR A 40 -4.83 -1.70 4.88
N GLY A 41 -5.11 -0.81 5.84
CA GLY A 41 -5.37 0.61 5.57
C GLY A 41 -4.18 1.33 4.93
N LYS A 42 -2.94 0.98 5.32
CA LYS A 42 -1.72 1.52 4.70
C LYS A 42 -1.63 1.16 3.21
N VAL A 43 -1.90 -0.10 2.85
CA VAL A 43 -1.95 -0.55 1.45
C VAL A 43 -3.04 0.18 0.66
N GLU A 44 -4.25 0.26 1.20
CA GLU A 44 -5.36 0.95 0.53
C GLU A 44 -5.09 2.45 0.37
N GLY A 45 -4.51 3.08 1.38
CA GLY A 45 -4.08 4.48 1.34
C GLY A 45 -3.06 4.75 0.24
N ALA A 46 -2.01 3.92 0.13
CA ALA A 46 -1.01 4.04 -0.93
C ALA A 46 -1.61 3.87 -2.33
N ARG A 47 -2.48 2.87 -2.52
CA ARG A 47 -3.20 2.66 -3.79
C ARG A 47 -4.12 3.83 -4.15
N LYS A 48 -4.78 4.42 -3.15
CA LYS A 48 -5.62 5.62 -3.34
C LYS A 48 -4.78 6.82 -3.75
N ALA A 49 -3.62 7.02 -3.13
CA ALA A 49 -2.69 8.08 -3.49
C ALA A 49 -2.23 7.95 -4.96
N LEU A 50 -1.79 6.76 -5.38
CA LEU A 50 -1.41 6.49 -6.77
C LEU A 50 -2.56 6.75 -7.75
N ARG A 51 -3.78 6.29 -7.42
CA ARG A 51 -4.96 6.52 -8.26
C ARG A 51 -5.28 8.01 -8.39
N ASN A 52 -5.20 8.76 -7.30
CA ASN A 52 -5.43 10.20 -7.32
C ASN A 52 -4.37 10.92 -8.16
N TYR A 53 -3.11 10.50 -8.04
CA TYR A 53 -2.02 11.01 -8.86
C TYR A 53 -2.26 10.78 -10.36
N LYS A 54 -2.59 9.54 -10.77
CA LYS A 54 -2.92 9.22 -12.17
C LYS A 54 -4.15 9.98 -12.69
N ARG A 55 -5.15 10.22 -11.84
CA ARG A 55 -6.32 11.05 -12.21
C ARG A 55 -5.97 12.52 -12.42
N ALA A 56 -5.05 13.07 -11.61
CA ALA A 56 -4.55 14.43 -11.76
C ALA A 56 -3.61 14.57 -12.97
N ASN A 57 -3.04 13.46 -13.44
CA ASN A 57 -2.10 13.39 -14.55
C ASN A 57 -2.62 12.46 -15.66
N PRO A 58 -3.59 12.89 -16.50
CA PRO A 58 -4.25 12.01 -17.47
C PRO A 58 -3.33 11.37 -18.52
N HIS A 59 -2.14 11.91 -18.73
CA HIS A 59 -1.12 11.35 -19.62
C HIS A 59 -0.45 10.08 -19.05
N LEU A 60 -0.72 9.73 -17.78
CA LEU A 60 -0.25 8.51 -17.10
C LEU A 60 -1.31 7.40 -17.03
N LEU A 61 -2.49 7.61 -17.64
CA LEU A 61 -3.60 6.64 -17.68
C LEU A 61 -3.48 5.69 -18.87
#